data_AF-A0A2E4X278-F1
#
_entry.id   AF-A0A2E4X278-F1
#
_cell.length_a   1.000
_cell.length_b   1.000
_cell.length_c   1.000
_cell.angle_alpha   90.00
_cell.angle_beta   90.00
_cell.angle_gamma   90.00
#
_symmetry.space_group_name_H-M   'P 1'
#
loop_
_entity.id
_entity.type
_entity.pdbx_description
1 polymer ?
#
loop_
_entity_poly.entity_id
_entity_poly.type
_entity_poly.pdbx_seq_one_letter_code
_entity_poly.pdbx_strand_id
1 'polypeptide(L)'
;MSRVIRAQTGSTLECRHWTAEAALRMLRNNLDPAVAERPADLVVYGGTGKAARNWEAFEAIETALKNLADDETLLVQSGKPVAIFRSHLDAPRVLIANSNLVGQWANWEHFNELE
;
A
#
# COMPACT_ATOMS: atom_id res chain seq x y z
N MET A 1 -15.46 -16.62 4.17
CA MET A 1 -14.16 -17.15 3.73
C MET A 1 -13.15 -16.02 3.86
N SER A 2 -11.97 -16.25 4.45
CA SER A 2 -10.96 -15.17 4.50
C SER A 2 -10.42 -14.92 3.09
N ARG A 3 -10.20 -13.65 2.76
CA ARG A 3 -9.62 -13.25 1.47
C ARG A 3 -8.16 -13.71 1.42
N VAL A 4 -7.79 -14.42 0.37
CA VAL A 4 -6.40 -14.86 0.15
C VAL A 4 -5.78 -13.99 -0.92
N ILE A 5 -4.77 -13.21 -0.55
CA ILE A 5 -4.01 -12.34 -1.45
C ILE A 5 -2.72 -13.03 -1.85
N ARG A 6 -2.32 -12.93 -3.12
CA ARG A 6 -1.01 -13.34 -3.62
C ARG A 6 -0.55 -12.40 -4.72
N ALA A 7 0.75 -12.21 -4.84
CA ALA A 7 1.32 -11.49 -5.97
C ALA A 7 1.15 -12.31 -7.27
N GLN A 8 0.86 -11.63 -8.38
CA GLN A 8 0.89 -12.28 -9.69
C GLN A 8 2.34 -12.60 -10.08
N THR A 9 2.55 -13.74 -10.73
CA THR A 9 3.84 -14.17 -11.27
C THR A 9 3.83 -14.14 -12.81
N GLY A 10 5.02 -14.25 -13.43
CA GLY A 10 5.16 -14.21 -14.89
C GLY A 10 5.22 -12.80 -15.47
N SER A 11 5.12 -12.71 -16.81
CA SER A 11 5.38 -11.50 -17.59
C SER A 11 4.14 -10.69 -17.98
N THR A 12 2.92 -11.17 -17.68
CA THR A 12 1.67 -10.45 -17.97
C THR A 12 1.42 -9.34 -16.96
N LEU A 13 1.03 -8.16 -17.41
CA LEU A 13 0.73 -6.99 -16.57
C LEU A 13 -0.76 -6.89 -16.22
N GLU A 14 -1.08 -6.49 -14.99
CA GLU A 14 -2.38 -5.94 -14.57
C GLU A 14 -2.39 -4.40 -14.61
N CYS A 15 -1.23 -3.77 -14.41
CA CYS A 15 -1.02 -2.32 -14.47
C CYS A 15 -0.62 -1.84 -15.87
N ARG A 16 -0.65 -0.52 -16.11
CA ARG A 16 -0.27 0.10 -17.39
C ARG A 16 1.22 -0.02 -17.72
N HIS A 17 2.09 -0.15 -16.72
CA HIS A 17 3.53 -0.25 -16.88
C HIS A 17 4.18 -1.00 -15.71
N TRP A 18 5.40 -1.50 -15.93
CA TRP A 18 6.13 -2.35 -14.99
C TRP A 18 6.39 -1.72 -13.62
N THR A 19 6.61 -0.41 -13.54
CA THR A 19 6.89 0.26 -12.26
C THR A 19 5.66 0.31 -11.35
N ALA A 20 4.44 0.49 -11.88
CA ALA A 20 3.21 0.38 -11.11
C ALA A 20 2.87 -1.09 -10.79
N GLU A 21 3.10 -1.99 -11.75
CA GLU A 21 2.94 -3.44 -11.55
C GLU A 21 3.81 -3.95 -10.40
N ALA A 22 5.07 -3.52 -10.35
CA ALA A 22 5.99 -3.88 -9.28
C ALA A 22 5.43 -3.47 -7.91
N ALA A 23 4.92 -2.23 -7.78
CA ALA A 23 4.29 -1.78 -6.55
C ALA A 23 3.05 -2.62 -6.18
N LEU A 24 2.20 -2.96 -7.16
CA LEU A 24 1.02 -3.80 -6.94
C LEU A 24 1.40 -5.21 -6.46
N ARG A 25 2.38 -5.84 -7.12
CA ARG A 25 2.86 -7.17 -6.75
C ARG A 25 3.49 -7.16 -5.37
N MET A 26 4.29 -6.16 -5.03
CA MET A 26 4.91 -6.06 -3.71
C MET A 26 3.88 -5.79 -2.60
N LEU A 27 2.87 -4.96 -2.86
CA LEU A 27 1.73 -4.76 -1.95
C LEU A 27 1.02 -6.09 -1.66
N ARG A 28 0.72 -6.87 -2.70
CA ARG A 28 0.08 -8.18 -2.55
C ARG A 28 0.98 -9.23 -1.91
N ASN A 29 2.28 -9.22 -2.21
CA ASN A 29 3.25 -10.14 -1.63
C ASN A 29 3.35 -9.96 -0.11
N ASN A 30 3.30 -8.70 0.37
CA ASN A 30 3.23 -8.42 1.81
C ASN A 30 2.02 -9.05 2.50
N LEU A 31 0.99 -9.48 1.77
CA LEU A 31 -0.21 -10.12 2.33
C LEU A 31 -0.38 -11.57 1.88
N ASP A 32 0.65 -12.17 1.27
CA ASP A 32 0.63 -13.60 0.96
C ASP A 32 0.60 -14.41 2.27
N PRO A 33 -0.27 -15.42 2.42
CA PRO A 33 -0.27 -16.30 3.59
C PRO A 33 1.05 -17.00 3.90
N ALA A 34 1.95 -17.13 2.92
CA ALA A 34 3.29 -17.66 3.13
C ALA A 34 4.31 -16.60 3.62
N VAL A 35 3.91 -15.33 3.67
CA VAL A 35 4.78 -14.18 3.99
C VAL A 35 4.29 -13.43 5.24
N ALA A 36 2.99 -13.12 5.31
CA ALA A 36 2.40 -12.32 6.36
C ALA A 36 2.01 -13.16 7.60
N GLU A 37 2.22 -12.60 8.78
CA GLU A 37 1.82 -13.21 10.06
C GLU A 37 0.29 -13.32 10.19
N ARG A 38 -0.46 -12.29 9.77
CA ARG A 38 -1.93 -12.27 9.89
C ARG A 38 -2.60 -11.48 8.75
N PRO A 39 -2.55 -12.00 7.50
CA PRO A 39 -2.96 -11.27 6.30
C PRO A 39 -4.44 -10.90 6.26
N ALA A 40 -5.32 -11.64 6.94
CA ALA A 40 -6.76 -11.34 7.00
C ALA A 40 -7.05 -9.97 7.66
N ASP A 41 -6.15 -9.52 8.54
CA ASP A 41 -6.22 -8.23 9.22
C ASP A 41 -5.24 -7.20 8.62
N LEU A 42 -4.70 -7.50 7.43
CA LEU A 42 -3.68 -6.74 6.72
C LEU A 42 -2.32 -6.66 7.44
N VAL A 43 -2.13 -7.39 8.55
CA VAL A 43 -0.91 -7.37 9.35
C VAL A 43 0.17 -8.23 8.68
N VAL A 44 1.32 -7.61 8.43
CA VAL A 44 2.48 -8.26 7.79
C VAL A 44 3.39 -8.86 8.85
N TYR A 45 3.96 -8.03 9.74
CA TYR A 45 4.83 -8.44 10.85
C TYR A 45 4.92 -7.32 11.91
N GLY A 46 5.61 -7.58 13.03
CA GLY A 46 5.95 -6.53 14.00
C GLY A 46 4.77 -6.02 14.83
N GLY A 47 3.87 -6.91 15.25
CA GLY A 47 2.69 -6.57 16.05
C GLY A 47 1.52 -6.12 15.19
N THR A 48 1.32 -4.81 15.03
CA THR A 48 0.20 -4.21 14.28
C THR A 48 0.64 -3.57 12.94
N GLY A 49 1.86 -3.86 12.47
CA GLY A 49 2.36 -3.36 11.19
C GLY A 49 1.55 -3.89 10.01
N LYS A 50 0.74 -3.02 9.38
CA LYS A 50 -0.17 -3.36 8.28
C LYS A 50 0.33 -2.91 6.90
N ALA A 51 -0.06 -3.63 5.86
CA ALA A 51 0.22 -3.26 4.46
C ALA A 51 -0.65 -2.09 3.93
N ALA A 52 -1.87 -1.95 4.46
CA ALA A 52 -2.80 -0.87 4.17
C ALA A 52 -3.64 -0.58 5.42
N ARG A 53 -4.29 0.59 5.49
CA ARG A 53 -5.03 1.03 6.69
C ARG A 53 -6.18 0.08 7.03
N ASN A 54 -6.94 -0.29 6.00
CA ASN A 54 -8.10 -1.18 6.05
C ASN A 54 -8.34 -1.75 4.64
N TRP A 55 -9.31 -2.65 4.50
CA TRP A 55 -9.58 -3.33 3.22
C TRP A 55 -10.05 -2.38 2.11
N GLU A 56 -10.84 -1.36 2.45
CA GLU A 56 -11.26 -0.33 1.51
C GLU A 56 -10.04 0.43 0.94
N ALA A 57 -9.10 0.82 1.80
CA ALA A 57 -7.87 1.47 1.38
C ALA A 57 -6.98 0.54 0.55
N PHE A 58 -6.88 -0.74 0.90
CA PHE A 58 -6.15 -1.74 0.11
C PHE A 58 -6.70 -1.83 -1.32
N GLU A 59 -8.01 -2.00 -1.48
CA GLU A 59 -8.69 -2.07 -2.78
C GLU A 59 -8.53 -0.79 -3.58
N ALA A 60 -8.63 0.37 -2.91
CA ALA A 60 -8.41 1.66 -3.55
C ALA A 60 -6.95 1.83 -4.03
N ILE A 61 -5.96 1.32 -3.30
CA ILE A 61 -4.55 1.32 -3.74
C ILE A 61 -4.39 0.41 -4.97
N GLU A 62 -4.97 -0.79 -4.96
CA GLU A 62 -4.92 -1.68 -6.12
C GLU A 62 -5.50 -1.02 -7.37
N THR A 63 -6.69 -0.42 -7.25
CA THR A 63 -7.35 0.29 -8.36
C THR A 63 -6.54 1.49 -8.82
N ALA A 64 -5.94 2.26 -7.90
CA ALA A 64 -5.08 3.38 -8.25
C ALA A 64 -3.84 2.92 -9.04
N LEU A 65 -3.11 1.90 -8.55
CA LEU A 65 -1.92 1.38 -9.21
C LEU A 65 -2.21 0.79 -10.59
N LYS A 66 -3.35 0.12 -10.77
CA LYS A 66 -3.77 -0.43 -12.07
C LYS A 66 -4.01 0.66 -13.12
N ASN A 67 -4.44 1.85 -12.69
CA ASN A 67 -4.81 2.95 -13.57
C ASN A 67 -3.77 4.08 -13.64
N LEU A 68 -2.71 4.03 -12.84
CA LEU A 68 -1.70 5.08 -12.76
C LEU A 68 -0.98 5.25 -14.10
N ALA A 69 -0.89 6.50 -14.59
CA ALA A 69 -0.08 6.82 -15.76
C ALA A 69 1.42 6.85 -15.44
N ASP A 70 2.24 6.77 -16.49
CA ASP A 70 3.70 6.77 -16.38
C ASP A 70 4.27 8.13 -15.93
N ASP A 71 3.52 9.22 -16.06
CA ASP A 71 3.84 10.56 -15.57
C ASP A 71 3.02 10.98 -14.34
N GLU A 72 2.45 10.03 -13.60
CA GLU A 72 1.70 10.28 -12.37
C GLU A 72 2.37 9.68 -11.13
N THR A 73 2.05 10.24 -9.96
CA THR A 73 2.52 9.77 -8.65
C THR A 73 1.35 9.62 -7.69
N LEU A 74 1.17 8.41 -7.15
CA LEU A 74 0.22 8.10 -6.08
C LEU A 74 0.78 8.51 -4.71
N LEU A 75 0.00 9.23 -3.92
CA LEU A 75 0.30 9.54 -2.53
C LEU A 75 -0.45 8.58 -1.60
N VAL A 76 0.29 7.88 -0.74
CA VAL A 76 -0.25 7.01 0.32
C VAL A 76 0.09 7.58 1.69
N GLN A 77 -0.93 7.94 2.45
CA GLN A 77 -0.81 8.48 3.81
C GLN A 77 -1.31 7.44 4.82
N SER A 78 -0.43 6.97 5.70
CA SER A 78 -0.71 5.93 6.70
C SER A 78 -1.61 4.81 6.14
N GLY A 79 -1.14 4.20 5.05
CA GLY A 79 -1.83 3.09 4.38
C GLY A 79 -3.13 3.43 3.63
N LYS A 80 -3.45 4.71 3.39
CA LYS A 80 -4.61 5.16 2.60
C LYS A 80 -4.17 5.89 1.33
N PRO A 81 -4.70 5.58 0.14
CA PRO A 81 -4.44 6.35 -1.08
C PRO A 81 -5.22 7.66 -1.00
N VAL A 82 -4.53 8.80 -0.99
CA VAL A 82 -5.16 10.11 -0.74
C VAL A 82 -5.21 11.02 -1.96
N ALA A 83 -4.29 10.85 -2.91
CA ALA A 83 -4.27 11.65 -4.13
C ALA A 83 -3.39 11.01 -5.21
N ILE A 84 -3.64 11.38 -6.46
CA ILE A 84 -2.73 11.19 -7.59
C ILE A 84 -2.44 12.56 -8.17
N PHE A 85 -1.17 12.87 -8.40
CA PHE A 85 -0.74 14.10 -9.05
C PHE A 85 0.13 13.78 -10.26
N ARG A 86 0.03 14.63 -11.28
CA ARG A 86 0.98 14.60 -12.39
C ARG A 86 2.38 14.99 -11.89
N SER A 87 3.37 14.22 -12.28
CA SER A 87 4.79 14.44 -12.02
C SER A 87 5.57 14.37 -13.35
N HIS A 88 6.46 13.40 -13.52
CA HIS A 88 7.22 13.15 -14.74
C HIS A 88 7.76 11.71 -14.74
N LEU A 89 8.24 11.22 -15.90
CA LEU A 89 8.66 9.83 -16.06
C LEU A 89 9.69 9.35 -15.03
N ASP A 90 10.67 10.19 -14.70
CA ASP A 90 11.74 9.85 -13.73
C ASP A 90 11.35 10.02 -12.25
N ALA A 91 10.12 10.49 -11.95
CA ALA A 91 9.64 10.60 -10.58
C ALA A 91 9.24 9.24 -10.01
N PRO A 92 9.20 9.08 -8.67
CA PRO A 92 8.59 7.91 -8.06
C PRO A 92 7.11 7.78 -8.44
N ARG A 93 6.66 6.54 -8.71
CA ARG A 93 5.24 6.24 -8.97
C ARG A 93 4.40 6.25 -7.69
N VAL A 94 5.00 6.02 -6.54
CA VAL A 94 4.33 6.02 -5.24
C VAL A 94 5.20 6.75 -4.22
N LEU A 95 4.59 7.67 -3.47
CA LEU A 95 5.19 8.29 -2.28
C LEU A 95 4.39 7.89 -1.05
N ILE A 96 5.08 7.45 -0.01
CA ILE A 96 4.47 6.85 1.19
C ILE A 96 4.95 7.60 2.43
N ALA A 97 4.00 8.03 3.27
CA ALA A 97 4.26 8.60 4.59
C ALA A 97 3.34 7.93 5.62
N ASN A 98 3.89 7.02 6.42
CA ASN A 98 3.13 6.21 7.38
C ASN A 98 3.51 6.56 8.82
N SER A 99 2.50 6.68 9.69
CA SER A 99 2.65 6.76 11.15
C SER A 99 3.46 7.96 11.67
N ASN A 100 3.67 8.97 10.83
CA ASN A 100 4.30 10.20 11.25
C ASN A 100 3.34 11.00 12.13
N LEU A 101 3.79 11.33 13.34
CA LEU A 101 3.10 12.20 14.28
C LEU A 101 4.03 13.35 14.65
N VAL A 102 3.46 14.52 14.95
CA VAL A 102 4.23 15.66 15.45
C VAL A 102 4.87 15.27 16.80
N GLY A 103 6.11 15.68 17.04
CA GLY A 103 6.96 15.10 18.09
C GLY A 103 6.33 15.00 19.49
N GLN A 104 5.58 16.03 19.92
CA GLN A 104 4.88 16.02 21.22
C GLN A 104 3.81 14.90 21.32
N TRP A 105 3.24 14.48 20.19
CA TRP A 105 2.17 13.48 20.09
C TRP A 105 2.67 12.13 19.58
N ALA A 106 3.97 11.95 19.36
CA ALA A 106 4.56 10.72 18.83
C ALA A 106 4.68 9.62 19.91
N ASN A 107 3.55 9.19 20.45
CA ASN A 107 3.44 8.14 21.46
C ASN A 107 2.29 7.17 21.13
N TRP A 108 2.30 5.99 21.77
CA TRP A 108 1.33 4.93 21.51
C TRP A 108 -0.10 5.28 21.92
N GLU A 109 -0.29 6.06 23.00
CA GLU A 109 -1.61 6.46 23.45
C GLU A 109 -2.34 7.26 22.36
N HIS A 110 -1.67 8.29 21.84
CA HIS A 110 -2.24 9.12 20.78
C HIS A 110 -2.31 8.39 19.42
N PHE A 111 -1.35 7.50 19.12
CA PHE A 111 -1.44 6.67 17.92
C PHE A 111 -2.71 5.81 17.93
N ASN A 112 -3.00 5.14 19.06
CA ASN A 112 -4.16 4.26 19.20
C ASN A 112 -5.49 5.03 19.22
N GLU A 113 -5.47 6.30 19.65
CA GLU A 113 -6.64 7.20 19.54
C GLU A 113 -6.99 7.53 18.08
N LEU A 114 -5.99 7.59 17.20
CA LEU A 114 -6.12 7.93 15.78
C LEU A 114 -6.30 6.73 14.84
N GLU A 115 -6.03 5.50 15.30
CA GLU A 115 -6.12 4.26 14.50
C GLU A 115 -7.57 3.90 14.15
#